data_AF-A0A925PFA4-F1
#
_entry.id   AF-A0A925PFA4-F1
#
_cell.length_a   1.000
_cell.length_b   1.000
_cell.length_c   1.000
_cell.angle_alpha   90.00
_cell.angle_beta   90.00
_cell.angle_gamma   90.00
#
_symmetry.space_group_name_H-M   'P 1'
#
loop_
_entity.id
_entity.type
_entity.pdbx_description
1 polymer ?
#
loop_
_entity_poly.entity_id
_entity_poly.type
_entity_poly.pdbx_seq_one_letter_code
_entity_poly.pdbx_strand_id
1 'polypeptide(L)'
;MKNVELGSYLRKLVIGVGTKVPLANGEYVNEINFDNAATTPPFFSVMREITDFAPWYSSIHRGTGHKSIVSSDLYEQGREVI
;
A
#
# COMPACT_ATOMS: atom_id res chain seq x y z
N MET A 1 -5.88 10.32 -22.88
CA MET A 1 -4.44 10.31 -22.55
C MET A 1 -3.71 9.43 -23.54
N LYS A 2 -2.52 9.84 -23.99
CA LYS A 2 -1.66 8.95 -24.79
C LYS A 2 -1.16 7.80 -23.88
N ASN A 3 -0.93 6.60 -24.43
CA ASN A 3 -0.56 5.41 -23.62
C ASN A 3 0.67 5.63 -22.72
N VAL A 4 1.65 6.42 -23.16
CA VAL A 4 2.85 6.77 -22.38
C VAL A 4 2.51 7.61 -21.15
N GLU A 5 1.54 8.51 -21.28
CA GLU A 5 1.09 9.40 -20.21
C GLU A 5 0.35 8.61 -19.12
N LEU A 6 -0.46 7.63 -19.52
CA LEU A 6 -1.15 6.72 -18.60
C LEU A 6 -0.17 5.83 -17.83
N GLY A 7 0.80 5.23 -18.52
CA GLY A 7 1.83 4.42 -17.87
C GLY A 7 2.65 5.22 -16.86
N SER A 8 3.01 6.47 -17.19
CA SER A 8 3.73 7.35 -16.27
C SER A 8 2.89 7.72 -15.05
N TYR A 9 1.60 8.00 -15.23
CA TYR A 9 0.68 8.29 -14.13
C TYR A 9 0.53 7.10 -13.18
N LEU A 10 0.23 5.90 -13.70
CA LEU A 10 0.02 4.70 -12.88
C LEU A 10 1.27 4.33 -12.06
N ARG A 11 2.46 4.47 -12.66
CA ARG A 11 3.75 4.23 -11.97
C ARG A 11 3.96 5.13 -10.76
N LYS A 12 3.38 6.33 -10.72
CA LYS A 12 3.48 7.24 -9.56
C LYS A 12 2.59 6.84 -8.40
N LEU A 13 1.64 5.93 -8.61
CA LEU A 13 0.70 5.48 -7.57
C LEU A 13 1.26 4.32 -6.72
N VAL A 14 2.29 3.63 -7.22
CA VAL A 14 2.83 2.40 -6.63
C VAL A 14 4.14 2.68 -5.92
N ILE A 15 4.29 2.18 -4.69
CA ILE A 15 5.53 2.32 -3.92
C ILE A 15 6.60 1.40 -4.47
N GLY A 16 7.85 1.86 -4.40
CA GLY A 16 9.02 1.06 -4.79
C GLY A 16 9.27 1.03 -6.30
N VAL A 17 8.47 1.74 -7.10
CA VAL A 17 8.76 1.90 -8.53
C VAL A 17 10.10 2.62 -8.71
N GLY A 18 11.03 1.96 -9.41
CA GLY A 18 12.39 2.46 -9.61
C GLY A 18 13.36 2.11 -8.47
N THR A 19 12.94 1.29 -7.50
CA THR A 19 13.87 0.67 -6.56
C THR A 19 14.92 -0.10 -7.34
N LYS A 20 16.18 0.11 -6.99
CA LYS A 20 17.29 -0.60 -7.61
C LYS A 20 17.61 -1.88 -6.85
N VAL A 21 17.91 -2.93 -7.59
CA VAL A 21 18.35 -4.23 -7.05
C VAL A 21 19.76 -4.54 -7.57
N PRO A 22 20.60 -5.20 -6.74
CA PRO A 22 21.94 -5.59 -7.15
C PRO A 22 21.91 -6.75 -8.15
N LEU A 23 22.84 -6.72 -9.09
CA LEU A 23 23.18 -7.81 -9.99
C LEU A 23 24.44 -8.53 -9.49
N ALA A 24 24.68 -9.74 -10.02
CA ALA A 24 25.85 -10.55 -9.64
C ALA A 24 27.20 -9.87 -9.93
N ASN A 25 27.24 -8.94 -10.89
CA ASN A 25 28.41 -8.13 -11.23
C ASN A 25 28.59 -6.89 -10.32
N GLY A 26 27.72 -6.70 -9.32
CA GLY A 26 27.74 -5.56 -8.40
C GLY A 26 27.02 -4.31 -8.93
N GLU A 27 26.50 -4.32 -10.16
CA GLU A 27 25.71 -3.21 -10.68
C GLU A 27 24.30 -3.17 -10.05
N TYR A 28 23.70 -1.99 -10.04
CA TYR A 28 22.35 -1.77 -9.52
C TYR A 28 21.43 -1.29 -10.63
N VAL A 29 20.39 -2.06 -10.91
CA VAL A 29 19.41 -1.79 -11.97
C VAL A 29 18.02 -1.63 -11.39
N ASN A 30 17.15 -0.91 -12.09
CA ASN A 30 15.75 -0.81 -11.68
C ASN A 30 15.11 -2.20 -11.72
N GLU A 31 14.46 -2.56 -10.62
CA GLU A 31 13.66 -3.78 -10.53
C GLU A 31 12.45 -3.69 -11.46
N ILE A 32 12.10 -4.83 -12.07
CA ILE A 32 10.89 -5.01 -12.85
C ILE A 32 10.15 -6.23 -12.31
N ASN A 33 9.13 -5.98 -11.49
CA ASN A 33 8.33 -7.04 -10.91
C ASN A 33 7.44 -7.70 -11.99
N PHE A 34 7.79 -8.92 -12.39
CA PHE A 34 6.97 -9.77 -13.26
C PHE A 34 6.09 -10.76 -12.49
N ASP A 35 6.06 -10.69 -11.15
CA ASP A 35 5.33 -11.61 -10.26
C ASP A 35 4.25 -10.89 -9.42
N ASN A 36 3.57 -9.91 -10.02
CA ASN A 36 2.50 -9.17 -9.33
C ASN A 36 1.32 -10.05 -8.89
N ALA A 37 1.15 -11.22 -9.53
CA ALA A 37 0.11 -12.17 -9.19
C ALA A 37 0.37 -12.87 -7.84
N ALA A 38 1.63 -13.09 -7.46
CA ALA A 38 1.97 -13.62 -6.15
C ALA A 38 1.86 -12.54 -5.06
N THR A 39 2.36 -11.33 -5.31
CA THR A 39 2.20 -10.18 -4.41
C THR A 39 2.25 -8.88 -5.18
N THR A 40 1.24 -8.04 -4.98
CA THR A 40 1.16 -6.70 -5.59
C THR A 40 1.83 -5.66 -4.67
N PRO A 41 2.77 -4.84 -5.18
CA PRO A 41 3.35 -3.75 -4.39
C PRO A 41 2.27 -2.76 -3.93
N PRO A 42 2.39 -2.18 -2.72
CA PRO A 42 1.35 -1.35 -2.18
C PRO A 42 1.26 0.00 -2.93
N PHE A 43 0.05 0.55 -2.97
CA PHE A 43 -0.15 1.93 -3.41
C PHE A 43 0.29 2.93 -2.33
N PHE A 44 0.69 4.13 -2.76
CA PHE A 44 1.00 5.23 -1.86
C PHE A 44 -0.17 5.59 -0.94
N SER A 45 -1.41 5.56 -1.46
CA SER A 45 -2.62 5.83 -0.66
C SER A 45 -2.80 4.84 0.48
N VAL A 46 -2.54 3.54 0.24
CA VAL A 46 -2.69 2.48 1.24
C VAL A 46 -1.67 2.68 2.37
N MET A 47 -0.39 2.89 2.04
CA MET A 47 0.62 3.10 3.07
C MET A 47 0.45 4.42 3.83
N ARG A 48 -0.07 5.46 3.15
CA ARG A 48 -0.40 6.72 3.80
C ARG A 48 -1.52 6.50 4.82
N GLU A 49 -2.59 5.83 4.44
CA GLU A 49 -3.71 5.55 5.35
C GLU A 49 -3.29 4.72 6.56
N ILE A 50 -2.47 3.67 6.35
CA ILE A 50 -1.92 2.88 7.46
C ILE A 50 -1.12 3.76 8.43
N THR A 51 -0.31 4.67 7.89
CA THR A 51 0.53 5.57 8.70
C THR A 51 -0.31 6.62 9.44
N ASP A 52 -1.26 7.24 8.74
CA ASP A 52 -2.17 8.26 9.27
C ASP A 52 -3.10 7.66 10.35
N PHE A 53 -3.49 6.39 10.20
CA PHE A 53 -4.33 5.67 11.15
C PHE A 53 -3.55 5.13 12.36
N ALA A 54 -2.23 4.91 12.27
CA ALA A 54 -1.44 4.30 13.34
C ALA A 54 -1.64 4.92 14.74
N PRO A 55 -1.79 6.24 14.92
CA PRO A 55 -2.10 6.84 16.24
C PRO A 55 -3.45 6.41 16.84
N TRP A 56 -4.40 5.96 16.01
CA TRP A 56 -5.73 5.50 16.41
C TRP A 56 -5.81 3.99 16.63
N TYR A 57 -4.74 3.25 16.30
CA TYR A 57 -4.71 1.78 16.38
C TYR A 57 -5.12 1.27 17.77
N SER A 58 -6.11 0.40 17.80
CA SER A 58 -6.66 -0.19 19.02
C SER A 58 -7.33 -1.53 18.76
N SER A 59 -7.83 -2.18 19.82
CA SER A 59 -8.59 -3.43 19.70
C SER A 59 -9.90 -3.21 18.97
N ILE A 60 -10.33 -4.21 18.20
CA ILE A 60 -11.64 -4.26 17.55
C ILE A 60 -12.61 -5.11 18.40
N HIS A 61 -13.87 -4.69 18.48
CA HIS A 61 -15.03 -5.39 19.09
C HIS A 61 -14.88 -5.79 20.57
N ARG A 62 -13.86 -5.29 21.26
CA ARG A 62 -13.51 -5.73 22.61
C ARG A 62 -13.19 -4.59 23.57
N GLY A 63 -13.30 -3.34 23.12
CA GLY A 63 -13.08 -2.15 23.93
C GLY A 63 -14.24 -1.17 23.80
N THR A 64 -14.47 -0.41 24.87
CA THR A 64 -15.48 0.66 24.93
C THR A 64 -14.86 2.06 24.83
N GLY A 65 -13.52 2.15 24.73
CA GLY A 65 -12.81 3.41 24.56
C GLY A 65 -12.86 3.93 23.12
N HIS A 66 -12.75 5.25 22.95
CA HIS A 66 -12.89 5.93 21.65
C HIS A 66 -12.07 5.31 20.51
N LYS A 67 -10.79 5.01 20.74
CA LYS A 67 -9.93 4.40 19.71
C LYS A 67 -10.39 3.00 19.29
N SER A 68 -10.95 2.23 20.23
CA SER A 68 -11.48 0.88 19.96
C SER A 68 -12.74 0.95 19.11
N ILE A 69 -13.63 1.90 19.40
CA ILE A 69 -14.83 2.15 18.59
C ILE A 69 -14.43 2.53 17.16
N VAL A 70 -13.54 3.52 16.99
CA VAL A 70 -13.08 3.96 15.65
C VAL A 70 -12.40 2.84 14.88
N SER A 71 -11.56 2.03 15.55
CA SER A 71 -10.88 0.88 14.92
C SER A 71 -11.89 -0.18 14.46
N SER A 72 -12.93 -0.44 15.27
CA SER A 72 -14.01 -1.35 14.91
C SER A 72 -14.80 -0.89 13.70
N ASP A 73 -15.20 0.39 13.69
CA ASP A 73 -16.01 0.95 12.61
C ASP A 73 -15.27 0.88 11.27
N LEU A 74 -13.98 1.28 11.23
CA LEU A 74 -13.16 1.20 10.01
C LEU A 74 -12.95 -0.25 9.54
N TYR A 75 -12.80 -1.18 10.48
CA TYR A 75 -12.65 -2.59 10.15
C TYR A 75 -13.92 -3.19 9.53
N GLU A 76 -15.10 -2.86 10.05
CA GLU A 76 -16.37 -3.30 9.46
C GLU A 76 -16.63 -2.62 8.11
N GLN A 77 -16.33 -1.33 7.96
CA GLN A 77 -16.40 -0.66 6.65
C GLN A 77 -15.52 -1.35 5.61
N GLY A 78 -14.32 -1.80 6.00
CA GLY A 78 -13.45 -2.56 5.11
C GLY A 78 -14.07 -3.90 4.66
N ARG A 79 -14.83 -4.56 5.54
CA ARG A 79 -15.57 -5.79 5.22
C ARG A 79 -16.74 -5.58 4.29
N GLU A 80 -17.37 -4.42 4.30
CA GLU A 80 -18.50 -4.15 3.40
C GLU A 80 -18.05 -4.02 1.93
N VAL A 81 -16.77 -3.69 1.70
CA VAL A 81 -16.21 -3.46 0.36
C VAL A 81 -15.59 -4.73 -0.25
N ILE A 82 -15.22 -5.71 0.57
CA ILE A 82 -14.53 -6.96 0.17
C ILE A 82 -15.52 -8.14 0.21
#